data_AF-A0A6P2D731-F1
#
_entry.id   AF-A0A6P2D731-F1
#
_cell.length_a   1.000
_cell.length_b   1.000
_cell.length_c   1.000
_cell.angle_alpha   90.00
_cell.angle_beta   90.00
_cell.angle_gamma   90.00
#
_symmetry.space_group_name_H-M   'P 1'
#
loop_
_entity.id
_entity.type
_entity.pdbx_description
1 polymer ?
#
loop_
_entity_poly.entity_id
_entity_poly.type
_entity_poly.pdbx_seq_one_letter_code
_entity_poly.pdbx_strand_id
1 'polypeptide(L)'
;MIGARTELDLTPIDGLNQSGIRRATRIGLNRAASPVKASVEAHATAVKRFGYLAKSIRIRLRLYPADRFVAVVGPASKFTRTKGVYKRGKRKGEKRLFKPSKYAHLVERGTRHSKAKPWLKPAHDATAARFLQVAGYEVGAELEHQLFRTFKVKK
;
A
#
# COMPACT_ATOMS: atom_id res chain seq x y z
N MET A 1 3.30 16.02 2.28
CA MET A 1 3.25 14.66 1.70
C MET A 1 3.83 13.73 2.76
N ILE A 2 3.15 12.65 3.13
CA ILE A 2 3.64 11.71 4.15
C ILE A 2 4.44 10.63 3.42
N GLY A 3 5.71 10.42 3.77
CA GLY A 3 6.56 9.45 3.10
C GLY A 3 7.87 9.21 3.84
N ALA A 4 8.49 8.08 3.53
CA ALA A 4 9.84 7.72 3.97
C ALA A 4 10.64 7.29 2.73
N ARG A 5 11.95 7.57 2.73
CA ARG A 5 12.85 7.25 1.61
C ARG A 5 14.06 6.51 2.16
N THR A 6 14.47 5.47 1.45
CA THR A 6 15.73 4.77 1.66
C THR A 6 16.32 4.41 0.33
N GLU A 7 17.64 4.37 0.28
CA GLU A 7 18.37 3.72 -0.79
C GLU A 7 18.47 2.23 -0.44
N LEU A 8 18.38 1.38 -1.46
CA LEU A 8 18.57 -0.06 -1.31
C LEU A 8 19.78 -0.43 -2.14
N ASP A 9 20.74 -1.08 -1.49
CA ASP A 9 21.78 -1.78 -2.21
C ASP A 9 21.20 -3.05 -2.81
N LEU A 10 21.37 -3.20 -4.12
CA LEU A 10 20.88 -4.36 -4.88
C LEU A 10 22.01 -5.29 -5.31
N THR A 11 23.25 -5.03 -4.89
CA THR A 11 24.36 -5.96 -5.09
C THR A 11 24.16 -7.17 -4.16
N PRO A 12 24.06 -8.41 -4.69
CA PRO A 12 24.76 -8.97 -5.84
C PRO A 12 23.83 -9.24 -7.03
N ILE A 13 24.01 -8.46 -8.11
CA ILE A 13 23.29 -8.60 -9.38
C ILE A 13 23.89 -9.72 -10.26
N ASP A 14 25.14 -10.10 -10.00
CA ASP A 14 25.91 -11.01 -10.85
C ASP A 14 25.26 -12.40 -10.92
N GLY A 15 24.59 -12.66 -12.04
CA GLY A 15 23.93 -13.94 -12.35
C GLY A 15 22.40 -13.87 -12.48
N LEU A 16 21.75 -12.75 -12.12
CA LEU A 16 20.31 -12.56 -12.29
C LEU A 16 19.99 -11.70 -13.53
N ASN A 17 18.95 -12.09 -14.25
CA ASN A 17 18.38 -11.23 -15.28
C ASN A 17 17.56 -10.08 -14.66
N GLN A 18 17.38 -8.99 -15.40
CA GLN A 18 16.63 -7.82 -14.92
C GLN A 18 15.18 -8.15 -14.51
N SER A 19 14.57 -9.17 -15.13
CA SER A 19 13.23 -9.64 -14.77
C SER A 19 13.19 -10.33 -13.41
N GLY A 20 14.21 -11.12 -13.07
CA GLY A 20 14.41 -11.75 -11.77
C GLY A 20 14.59 -10.73 -10.66
N ILE A 21 15.44 -9.71 -10.89
CA ILE A 21 15.65 -8.59 -9.96
C ILE A 21 14.32 -7.87 -9.71
N ARG A 22 13.63 -7.44 -10.77
CA ARG A 22 12.32 -6.76 -10.65
C ARG A 22 11.29 -7.59 -9.90
N ARG A 23 11.31 -8.92 -10.07
CA ARG A 23 10.43 -9.84 -9.35
C ARG A 23 10.78 -9.90 -7.87
N ALA A 24 12.06 -10.12 -7.53
CA ALA A 24 12.55 -10.16 -6.15
C ALA A 24 12.23 -8.86 -5.42
N THR A 25 12.61 -7.71 -6.00
CA THR A 25 12.33 -6.39 -5.43
C THR A 25 10.84 -6.17 -5.21
N ARG A 26 9.98 -6.57 -6.16
CA ARG A 26 8.52 -6.45 -5.99
C ARG A 26 8.01 -7.27 -4.82
N ILE A 27 8.49 -8.50 -4.65
CA ILE A 27 8.05 -9.40 -3.58
C ILE A 27 8.55 -8.87 -2.22
N GLY A 28 9.84 -8.56 -2.11
CA GLY A 28 10.45 -8.04 -0.88
C GLY A 28 9.80 -6.74 -0.42
N LEU A 29 9.59 -5.77 -1.32
CA LEU A 29 8.90 -4.52 -0.98
C LEU A 29 7.44 -4.73 -0.57
N ASN A 30 6.75 -5.72 -1.13
CA ASN A 30 5.37 -6.03 -0.74
C ASN A 30 5.31 -6.60 0.68
N ARG A 31 6.25 -7.47 1.03
CA ARG A 31 6.40 -8.01 2.39
C ARG A 31 6.76 -6.91 3.38
N ALA A 32 7.77 -6.09 3.06
CA ALA A 32 8.16 -4.96 3.89
C ALA A 32 7.02 -3.95 4.09
N ALA A 33 6.16 -3.75 3.09
CA ALA A 33 5.00 -2.86 3.18
C ALA A 33 3.78 -3.47 3.91
N SER A 34 3.78 -4.79 4.18
CA SER A 34 2.65 -5.48 4.82
C SER A 34 2.40 -4.99 6.26
N PRO A 35 3.41 -4.82 7.13
CA PRO A 35 3.22 -4.21 8.46
C PRO A 35 2.67 -2.78 8.39
N VAL A 36 3.13 -1.99 7.42
CA VAL A 36 2.62 -0.61 7.20
C VAL A 36 1.14 -0.65 6.84
N LYS A 37 0.74 -1.54 5.91
CA LYS A 37 -0.66 -1.77 5.56
C LYS A 37 -1.49 -2.16 6.78
N ALA A 38 -1.02 -3.11 7.59
CA ALA A 38 -1.73 -3.55 8.79
C ALA A 38 -1.94 -2.40 9.80
N SER A 39 -0.92 -1.58 10.03
CA SER A 39 -1.03 -0.38 10.88
C SER A 39 -2.06 0.62 10.32
N VAL A 40 -2.01 0.87 9.02
CA VAL A 40 -2.96 1.77 8.34
C VAL A 40 -4.40 1.23 8.43
N GLU A 41 -4.61 -0.07 8.28
CA GLU A 41 -5.91 -0.72 8.47
C GLU A 41 -6.41 -0.62 9.91
N ALA A 42 -5.54 -0.80 10.90
CA ALA A 42 -5.89 -0.67 12.32
C ALA A 42 -6.37 0.75 12.65
N HIS A 43 -5.62 1.78 12.24
CA HIS A 43 -6.00 3.18 12.45
C HIS A 43 -7.25 3.57 11.64
N ALA A 44 -7.38 3.09 10.40
CA ALA A 44 -8.58 3.31 9.59
C ALA A 44 -9.83 2.65 10.18
N THR A 45 -9.68 1.60 10.98
CA THR A 45 -10.78 0.90 11.65
C THR A 45 -11.39 1.75 12.76
N ALA A 46 -10.63 2.67 13.37
CA ALA A 46 -11.16 3.65 14.32
C ALA A 46 -12.13 4.65 13.65
N VAL A 47 -11.97 4.90 12.33
CA VAL A 47 -12.87 5.75 11.54
C VAL A 47 -14.14 4.98 11.13
N LYS A 48 -14.95 4.55 12.09
CA LYS A 48 -16.15 3.75 11.80
C LYS A 48 -17.38 4.61 11.49
N ARG A 49 -17.84 4.50 10.24
CA ARG A 49 -19.26 4.61 9.86
C ARG A 49 -19.79 3.28 9.32
N PHE A 50 -19.04 2.66 8.40
CA PHE A 50 -19.36 1.34 7.80
C PHE A 50 -18.14 0.40 7.66
N GLY A 51 -16.94 0.83 8.08
CA GLY A 51 -15.70 0.03 7.96
C GLY A 51 -15.15 -0.12 6.53
N TYR A 52 -15.73 0.56 5.53
CA TYR A 52 -15.27 0.45 4.14
C TYR A 52 -13.89 1.05 3.89
N LEU A 53 -13.48 2.04 4.70
CA LEU A 53 -12.17 2.67 4.56
C LEU A 53 -11.06 1.64 4.83
N ALA A 54 -11.06 1.00 6.00
CA ALA A 54 -10.11 -0.05 6.35
C ALA A 54 -10.08 -1.19 5.31
N LYS A 55 -11.26 -1.70 4.90
CA LYS A 55 -11.35 -2.78 3.88
C LYS A 55 -10.84 -2.38 2.48
N SER A 56 -10.71 -1.09 2.21
CA SER A 56 -10.24 -0.60 0.90
C SER A 56 -8.73 -0.42 0.83
N ILE A 57 -8.03 -0.46 1.97
CA ILE A 57 -6.59 -0.24 2.02
C ILE A 57 -5.86 -1.36 1.29
N ARG A 58 -4.97 -0.98 0.37
CA ARG A 58 -4.13 -1.89 -0.39
C ARG A 58 -2.72 -1.30 -0.53
N ILE A 59 -1.77 -2.19 -0.79
CA ILE A 59 -0.43 -1.82 -1.22
C ILE A 59 -0.45 -1.71 -2.75
N ARG A 60 -0.01 -0.57 -3.28
CA ARG A 60 0.21 -0.35 -4.70
C ARG A 60 1.69 -0.09 -4.92
N LEU A 61 2.37 -1.07 -5.47
CA LEU A 61 3.76 -0.95 -5.88
C LEU A 61 3.87 -0.40 -7.31
N ARG A 62 4.78 0.54 -7.51
CA ARG A 62 5.26 0.96 -8.83
C ARG A 62 6.77 0.86 -8.87
N LEU A 63 7.26 0.11 -9.85
CA LEU A 63 8.67 0.07 -10.22
C LEU A 63 8.85 1.00 -11.42
N TYR A 64 9.79 1.93 -11.33
CA TYR A 64 10.18 2.82 -12.40
C TYR A 64 11.49 2.33 -13.04
N PRO A 65 11.79 2.76 -14.28
CA PRO A 65 13.15 2.67 -14.81
C PRO A 65 14.14 3.42 -13.90
N ALA A 66 15.42 3.02 -13.92
CA ALA A 66 16.49 3.54 -13.06
C ALA A 66 16.36 3.17 -11.57
N ASP A 67 15.92 1.92 -11.29
CA ASP A 67 15.93 1.29 -9.95
C ASP A 67 15.16 2.06 -8.86
N ARG A 68 14.27 2.95 -9.27
CA ARG A 68 13.35 3.67 -8.38
C ARG A 68 12.08 2.86 -8.17
N PHE A 69 11.65 2.75 -6.93
CA PHE A 69 10.42 2.06 -6.57
C PHE A 69 9.61 2.89 -5.57
N VAL A 70 8.30 2.74 -5.63
CA VAL A 70 7.36 3.41 -4.74
C VAL A 70 6.31 2.41 -4.27
N ALA A 71 6.23 2.24 -2.95
CA ALA A 71 5.14 1.52 -2.28
C ALA A 71 4.12 2.51 -1.73
N VAL A 72 2.94 2.57 -2.36
CA VAL A 72 1.84 3.42 -1.88
C VAL A 72 0.87 2.56 -1.08
N VAL A 73 0.72 2.84 0.20
CA VAL A 73 -0.28 2.21 1.07
C VAL A 73 -1.47 3.16 1.21
N GLY A 74 -2.65 2.73 0.78
CA GLY A 74 -3.83 3.58 0.83
C GLY A 74 -5.09 2.97 0.20
N PRO A 75 -6.20 3.72 0.15
CA PRO A 75 -7.48 3.21 -0.29
C PRO A 75 -7.51 3.02 -1.81
N ALA A 76 -7.79 1.79 -2.25
CA ALA A 76 -7.82 1.44 -3.66
C ALA A 76 -9.03 2.04 -4.38
N SER A 77 -8.81 2.69 -5.52
CA SER A 77 -9.87 3.26 -6.37
C SER A 77 -10.81 2.20 -6.95
N LYS A 78 -10.30 0.98 -7.15
CA LYS A 78 -11.07 -0.17 -7.64
C LYS A 78 -12.00 -0.76 -6.57
N PHE A 79 -11.81 -0.44 -5.28
CA PHE A 79 -12.69 -0.93 -4.23
C PHE A 79 -13.96 -0.09 -4.16
N THR A 80 -15.09 -0.70 -4.47
CA THR A 80 -16.42 -0.10 -4.39
C THR A 80 -17.33 -0.97 -3.54
N ARG A 81 -18.20 -0.35 -2.75
CA ARG A 81 -19.25 -1.05 -2.01
C ARG A 81 -20.57 -0.34 -2.20
N THR A 82 -21.65 -1.11 -2.30
CA THR A 82 -23.00 -0.58 -2.36
C THR A 82 -23.64 -0.71 -0.99
N LYS A 83 -24.25 0.38 -0.49
CA LYS A 83 -25.10 0.29 0.71
C LYS A 83 -26.39 1.06 0.51
N GLY A 84 -27.48 0.31 0.35
CA GLY A 84 -28.81 0.84 0.10
C GLY A 84 -28.96 1.48 -1.28
N VAL A 85 -30.10 2.12 -1.46
CA VAL A 85 -30.46 2.88 -2.67
C VAL A 85 -30.73 4.33 -2.30
N TYR A 86 -30.63 5.23 -3.27
CA TYR A 86 -31.09 6.60 -3.07
C TYR A 86 -32.61 6.61 -2.89
N LYS A 87 -33.08 7.19 -1.78
CA LYS A 87 -34.52 7.24 -1.45
C LYS A 87 -35.24 8.43 -2.09
N ARG A 88 -34.52 9.47 -2.48
CA ARG A 88 -35.04 10.76 -2.97
C ARG A 88 -34.11 11.36 -4.03
N GLY A 89 -34.62 12.33 -4.80
CA GLY A 89 -33.89 13.06 -5.84
C GLY A 89 -33.82 12.33 -7.19
N LYS A 90 -33.09 12.91 -8.16
CA LYS A 90 -33.00 12.43 -9.55
C LYS A 90 -32.50 10.98 -9.67
N ARG A 91 -31.73 10.49 -8.70
CA ARG A 91 -31.14 9.13 -8.69
C ARG A 91 -31.96 8.13 -7.86
N LYS A 92 -33.20 8.45 -7.50
CA LYS A 92 -34.05 7.60 -6.64
C LYS A 92 -34.13 6.19 -7.24
N GLY A 93 -33.95 5.16 -6.41
CA GLY A 93 -33.90 3.76 -6.82
C GLY A 93 -32.51 3.27 -7.25
N GLU A 94 -31.57 4.16 -7.60
CA GLU A 94 -30.21 3.74 -7.93
C GLU A 94 -29.43 3.25 -6.70
N LYS A 95 -28.54 2.29 -6.93
CA LYS A 95 -27.59 1.75 -5.93
C LYS A 95 -26.65 2.85 -5.43
N ARG A 96 -26.59 3.07 -4.12
CA ARG A 96 -25.68 4.05 -3.52
C ARG A 96 -24.27 3.47 -3.38
N LEU A 97 -23.37 3.92 -4.25
CA LEU A 97 -21.97 3.49 -4.29
C LEU A 97 -21.12 4.30 -3.30
N PHE A 98 -20.31 3.58 -2.53
CA PHE A 98 -19.28 4.11 -1.64
C PHE A 98 -17.91 3.79 -2.22
N LYS A 99 -17.13 4.85 -2.48
CA LYS A 99 -15.76 4.77 -3.01
C LYS A 99 -14.80 5.40 -2.00
N PRO A 100 -14.17 4.62 -1.10
CA PRO A 100 -13.28 5.14 -0.06
C PRO A 100 -12.17 6.05 -0.56
N SER A 101 -11.60 5.75 -1.72
CA SER A 101 -10.56 6.58 -2.36
C SER A 101 -11.01 8.02 -2.62
N LYS A 102 -12.31 8.29 -2.75
CA LYS A 102 -12.85 9.63 -3.02
C LYS A 102 -13.09 10.47 -1.77
N TYR A 103 -13.29 9.86 -0.60
CA TYR A 103 -13.55 10.59 0.65
C TYR A 103 -12.44 10.46 1.70
N ALA A 104 -11.45 9.58 1.48
CA ALA A 104 -10.35 9.35 2.42
C ALA A 104 -9.58 10.62 2.83
N HIS A 105 -9.33 11.53 1.87
CA HIS A 105 -8.65 12.79 2.15
C HIS A 105 -9.50 13.76 2.99
N LEU A 106 -10.83 13.71 2.85
CA LEU A 106 -11.75 14.50 3.67
C LEU A 106 -11.79 13.99 5.11
N VAL A 107 -11.63 12.67 5.30
CA VAL A 107 -11.49 12.07 6.63
C VAL A 107 -10.16 12.49 7.25
N GLU A 108 -9.07 12.37 6.50
CA GLU A 108 -7.71 12.68 6.99
C GLU A 108 -7.56 14.16 7.36
N ARG A 109 -8.06 15.08 6.51
CA ARG A 109 -7.83 16.52 6.65
C ARG A 109 -9.00 17.28 7.27
N GLY A 110 -10.17 16.65 7.38
CA GLY A 110 -11.40 17.34 7.74
C GLY A 110 -11.96 18.20 6.60
N THR A 111 -13.07 18.85 6.89
CA THR A 111 -13.73 19.84 6.03
C THR A 111 -14.20 21.02 6.89
N ARG A 112 -14.71 22.09 6.26
CA ARG A 112 -15.33 23.23 6.97
C ARG A 112 -16.38 22.80 8.02
N HIS A 113 -17.10 21.71 7.76
CA HIS A 113 -18.21 21.24 8.60
C HIS A 113 -17.91 19.92 9.32
N SER A 114 -16.67 19.41 9.27
CA SER A 114 -16.34 18.13 9.89
C SER A 114 -14.89 18.11 10.35
N LYS A 115 -14.68 17.80 11.63
CA LYS A 115 -13.34 17.67 12.21
C LYS A 115 -12.54 16.57 11.50
N ALA A 116 -11.23 16.81 11.34
CA ALA A 116 -10.29 15.84 10.84
C ALA A 116 -10.23 14.61 11.77
N LYS A 117 -10.08 13.43 11.17
CA LYS A 117 -9.84 12.16 11.87
C LYS A 117 -8.61 11.53 11.24
N PRO A 118 -7.40 12.04 11.53
CA PRO A 118 -6.18 11.57 10.90
C PRO A 118 -5.96 10.09 11.23
N TRP A 119 -5.67 9.30 10.21
CA TRP A 119 -5.44 7.85 10.30
C TRP A 119 -4.20 7.43 9.51
N LEU A 120 -3.79 8.20 8.49
CA LEU A 120 -2.54 7.95 7.77
C LEU A 120 -1.32 8.44 8.53
N LYS A 121 -1.37 9.66 9.07
CA LYS A 121 -0.25 10.24 9.82
C LYS A 121 0.20 9.40 11.02
N PRO A 122 -0.68 9.00 11.96
CA PRO A 122 -0.26 8.16 13.09
C PRO A 122 0.24 6.78 12.64
N ALA A 123 -0.37 6.19 11.61
CA ALA A 123 0.09 4.91 11.07
C ALA A 123 1.49 5.00 10.46
N HIS A 124 1.80 6.10 9.76
CA HIS A 124 3.13 6.37 9.22
C HIS A 124 4.15 6.56 10.34
N ASP A 125 3.85 7.40 11.33
CA ASP A 125 4.76 7.67 12.45
C ASP A 125 5.10 6.37 13.22
N ALA A 126 4.14 5.47 13.37
CA ALA A 126 4.34 4.18 14.04
C ALA A 126 5.16 3.16 13.23
N THR A 127 5.23 3.27 11.90
CA THR A 127 5.77 2.19 11.04
C THR A 127 6.87 2.60 10.08
N ALA A 128 7.12 3.90 9.89
CA ALA A 128 8.09 4.40 8.92
C ALA A 128 9.50 3.86 9.19
N ALA A 129 9.98 3.95 10.42
CA ALA A 129 11.31 3.46 10.79
C ALA A 129 11.45 1.95 10.56
N ARG A 130 10.44 1.17 10.97
CA ARG A 130 10.41 -0.28 10.76
C ARG A 130 10.43 -0.65 9.28
N PHE A 131 9.68 0.07 8.44
CA PHE A 131 9.69 -0.16 6.99
C PHE A 131 11.10 0.02 6.41
N LEU A 132 11.80 1.10 6.80
CA LEU A 132 13.15 1.38 6.31
C LEU A 132 14.14 0.28 6.69
N GLN A 133 14.04 -0.26 7.91
CA GLN A 133 14.88 -1.37 8.38
C GLN A 133 14.59 -2.69 7.65
N VAL A 134 13.31 -3.01 7.45
CA VAL A 134 12.87 -4.31 6.91
C VAL A 134 12.99 -4.35 5.37
N ALA A 135 12.90 -3.21 4.69
CA ALA A 135 12.90 -3.17 3.23
C ALA A 135 14.18 -3.76 2.60
N GLY A 136 15.36 -3.43 3.14
CA GLY A 136 16.62 -3.98 2.64
C GLY A 136 16.73 -5.49 2.86
N TYR A 137 16.40 -5.93 4.08
CA TYR A 137 16.42 -7.35 4.44
C TYR A 137 15.49 -8.20 3.56
N GLU A 138 14.23 -7.80 3.40
CA GLU A 138 13.26 -8.56 2.60
C GLU A 138 13.60 -8.59 1.11
N VAL A 139 14.19 -7.51 0.59
CA VAL A 139 14.63 -7.45 -0.81
C VAL A 139 15.87 -8.32 -1.02
N GLY A 140 16.86 -8.26 -0.13
CA GLY A 140 18.06 -9.10 -0.17
C GLY A 140 17.71 -10.60 -0.10
N ALA A 141 16.88 -10.99 0.86
CA ALA A 141 16.43 -12.37 1.01
C ALA A 141 15.70 -12.90 -0.24
N GLU A 142 14.89 -12.07 -0.91
CA GLU A 142 14.25 -12.46 -2.17
C GLU A 142 15.21 -12.52 -3.35
N LEU A 143 16.26 -11.69 -3.39
CA LEU A 143 17.29 -11.74 -4.43
C LEU A 143 18.07 -13.06 -4.34
N GLU A 144 18.53 -13.43 -3.14
CA GLU A 144 19.20 -14.71 -2.89
C GLU A 144 18.32 -15.90 -3.30
N HIS A 145 17.05 -15.87 -2.91
CA HIS A 145 16.11 -16.92 -3.26
C HIS A 145 15.85 -17.02 -4.77
N GLN A 146 15.85 -15.91 -5.53
CA GLN A 146 15.80 -15.98 -6.99
C GLN A 146 17.10 -16.53 -7.59
N LEU A 147 18.28 -16.16 -7.07
CA LEU A 147 19.56 -16.72 -7.51
C LEU A 147 19.55 -18.25 -7.40
N PHE A 148 19.19 -18.78 -6.23
CA PHE A 148 19.10 -20.24 -6.00
C PHE A 148 18.16 -20.94 -7.00
N ARG A 149 17.02 -20.32 -7.34
CA ARG A 149 16.09 -20.88 -8.33
C ARG A 149 16.70 -20.92 -9.73
N THR A 150 17.42 -19.88 -10.13
CA THR A 150 18.07 -19.82 -11.44
C THR A 150 19.18 -20.87 -11.57
N PHE A 151 19.98 -21.10 -10.52
CA PHE A 151 21.02 -22.13 -10.54
C PHE A 151 20.45 -23.55 -10.58
N LYS A 152 19.34 -23.83 -9.90
CA LYS A 152 18.71 -25.17 -9.89
C LYS A 152 18.18 -25.59 -11.26
N VAL A 153 17.78 -24.65 -12.11
CA VAL A 153 17.23 -24.92 -13.46
C VAL A 153 18.33 -25.22 -14.49
N LYS A 154 19.60 -24.87 -14.20
CA LYS A 154 20.73 -25.06 -15.13
C LYS A 154 21.49 -26.38 -14.95
N LYS A 155 21.12 -27.22 -13.97
CA LYS A 155 21.63 -28.60 -13.81
C LYS A 155 20.60 -29.58 -14.36
#